data_AF-A0A6I5A4U7-F1
#
_entry.id   AF-A0A6I5A4U7-F1
#
_cell.length_a   1.000
_cell.length_b   1.000
_cell.length_c   1.000
_cell.angle_alpha   90.00
_cell.angle_beta   90.00
_cell.angle_gamma   90.00
#
_symmetry.space_group_name_H-M   'P 1'
#
loop_
_entity.id
_entity.type
_entity.pdbx_description
1 polymer ?
#
loop_
_entity_poly.entity_id
_entity_poly.type
_entity_poly.pdbx_seq_one_letter_code
_entity_poly.pdbx_strand_id
1 'polypeptide(L)'
;MMNLFMMFFCMFIVLLGVPIGYSYSRFMMRYTPYYVPHVYVSMVIHILFGYLALLYWFYYAYEDAPLIWYKGTIIGAWISLIGLLILLTILSLQKKQLCCEEQNREHPSSDE
;
A
#
# COMPACT_ATOMS: atom_id res chain seq x y z
N MET A 1 22.58 -4.74 -17.10
CA MET A 1 21.32 -4.05 -17.50
C MET A 1 20.07 -4.79 -17.04
N MET A 2 19.99 -6.11 -17.22
CA MET A 2 18.82 -6.92 -16.80
C MET A 2 18.49 -6.79 -15.30
N ASN A 3 19.49 -6.81 -14.40
CA ASN A 3 19.28 -6.67 -12.95
C ASN A 3 18.71 -5.31 -12.51
N LEU A 4 19.10 -4.22 -13.18
CA LEU A 4 18.53 -2.90 -12.93
C LEU A 4 17.06 -2.85 -13.37
N PHE A 5 16.75 -3.39 -14.55
CA PHE A 5 15.37 -3.48 -15.04
C PHE A 5 14.48 -4.30 -14.10
N MET A 6 14.96 -5.46 -13.64
CA MET A 6 14.23 -6.28 -12.67
C MET A 6 14.04 -5.57 -11.33
N MET A 7 15.03 -4.80 -10.88
CA MET A 7 14.91 -3.99 -9.66
C MET A 7 13.79 -2.96 -9.79
N PHE A 8 13.76 -2.19 -10.89
CA PHE A 8 12.69 -1.23 -11.15
C PHE A 8 11.32 -1.90 -11.28
N PHE A 9 11.27 -3.06 -11.92
CA PHE A 9 10.04 -3.83 -12.07
C PHE A 9 9.49 -4.28 -10.71
N CYS A 10 10.34 -4.81 -9.82
CA CYS A 10 9.96 -5.19 -8.46
C CYS A 10 9.45 -3.99 -7.66
N MET A 11 10.14 -2.84 -7.75
CA MET A 11 9.69 -1.60 -7.10
C MET A 11 8.33 -1.14 -7.61
N PHE A 12 8.09 -1.25 -8.91
CA PHE A 12 6.81 -0.90 -9.50
C PHE A 12 5.67 -1.79 -8.98
N ILE A 13 5.90 -3.11 -8.87
CA ILE A 13 4.93 -4.05 -8.29
C ILE A 13 4.59 -3.68 -6.84
N VAL A 14 5.59 -3.38 -6.01
CA VAL A 14 5.37 -2.94 -4.62
C VAL A 14 4.55 -1.65 -4.59
N LEU A 15 4.89 -0.70 -5.44
CA LEU A 15 4.22 0.60 -5.50
C LEU A 15 2.75 0.47 -5.91
N LEU A 16 2.43 -0.44 -6.84
CA LEU A 16 1.05 -0.75 -7.24
C LEU A 16 0.19 -1.31 -6.10
N GLY A 17 0.78 -1.94 -5.09
CA GLY A 17 0.05 -2.42 -3.92
C GLY A 17 -0.68 -1.29 -3.17
N VAL A 18 -0.14 -0.07 -3.18
CA VAL A 18 -0.74 1.10 -2.49
C VAL A 18 -2.05 1.55 -3.15
N PRO A 19 -2.11 1.94 -4.44
CA PRO A 19 -3.35 2.36 -5.08
C PRO A 19 -4.39 1.25 -5.13
N ILE A 20 -3.98 -0.03 -5.27
CA ILE A 20 -4.89 -1.17 -5.27
C ILE A 20 -5.53 -1.35 -3.89
N GLY A 21 -4.73 -1.37 -2.82
CA GLY A 21 -5.23 -1.44 -1.44
C GLY A 21 -6.15 -0.26 -1.09
N TYR A 22 -5.78 0.95 -1.50
CA TYR A 22 -6.61 2.13 -1.30
C TYR A 22 -7.94 2.06 -2.05
N SER A 23 -7.91 1.68 -3.34
CA SER A 23 -9.11 1.55 -4.17
C SER A 23 -10.09 0.52 -3.59
N TYR A 24 -9.56 -0.62 -3.12
CA TYR A 24 -10.34 -1.64 -2.43
C TYR A 24 -11.03 -1.07 -1.18
N SER A 25 -10.29 -0.47 -0.25
CA SER A 25 -10.85 0.12 0.97
C SER A 25 -11.89 1.18 0.67
N ARG A 26 -11.59 2.08 -0.27
CA ARG A 26 -12.50 3.18 -0.64
C ARG A 26 -13.81 2.67 -1.21
N PHE A 27 -13.76 1.63 -2.05
CA PHE A 27 -14.96 1.00 -2.59
C PHE A 27 -15.75 0.31 -1.49
N MET A 28 -15.10 -0.51 -0.67
CA MET A 28 -15.79 -1.36 0.31
C MET A 28 -16.36 -0.58 1.50
N MET A 29 -15.68 0.49 1.93
CA MET A 29 -16.18 1.40 2.99
C MET A 29 -17.45 2.16 2.60
N ARG A 30 -17.81 2.23 1.30
CA ARG A 30 -19.12 2.76 0.89
C ARG A 30 -20.27 1.81 1.16
N TYR A 31 -20.00 0.51 1.20
CA TYR A 31 -21.03 -0.53 1.35
C TYR A 31 -21.10 -1.10 2.76
N THR A 32 -20.10 -0.86 3.61
CA THR A 32 -20.03 -1.45 4.95
C THR A 32 -19.46 -0.45 5.97
N PRO A 33 -20.02 -0.41 7.20
CA PRO A 33 -19.63 0.56 8.23
C PRO A 33 -18.30 0.21 8.92
N TYR A 34 -17.72 -0.96 8.67
CA TYR A 34 -16.58 -1.45 9.41
C TYR A 34 -15.24 -0.97 8.84
N TYR A 35 -14.68 0.11 9.38
CA TYR A 35 -13.41 0.67 8.93
C TYR A 35 -12.19 -0.24 9.16
N VAL A 36 -12.02 -0.76 10.38
CA VAL A 36 -10.84 -1.53 10.82
C VAL A 36 -10.57 -2.77 9.95
N PRO A 37 -11.54 -3.64 9.63
CA PRO A 37 -11.27 -4.81 8.79
C PRO A 37 -10.84 -4.45 7.37
N HIS A 38 -11.35 -3.35 6.78
CA HIS A 38 -10.94 -2.93 5.43
C HIS A 38 -9.53 -2.39 5.38
N VAL A 39 -9.12 -1.65 6.42
CA VAL A 39 -7.71 -1.24 6.57
C VAL A 39 -6.82 -2.47 6.65
N TYR A 40 -7.19 -3.47 7.47
CA TYR A 40 -6.42 -4.71 7.58
C TYR A 40 -6.29 -5.43 6.22
N VAL A 41 -7.38 -5.62 5.49
CA VAL A 41 -7.34 -6.29 4.17
C VAL A 41 -6.48 -5.50 3.18
N SER A 42 -6.54 -4.17 3.21
CA SER A 42 -5.72 -3.32 2.32
C SER A 42 -4.23 -3.43 2.63
N MET A 43 -3.87 -3.54 3.91
CA MET A 43 -2.49 -3.82 4.33
C MET A 43 -2.05 -5.19 3.84
N VAL A 44 -2.88 -6.22 3.98
CA VAL A 44 -2.60 -7.58 3.49
C VAL A 44 -2.38 -7.58 1.98
N ILE A 45 -3.20 -6.86 1.21
CA ILE A 45 -3.01 -6.69 -0.23
C ILE A 45 -1.64 -6.09 -0.52
N HIS A 46 -1.27 -4.99 0.14
CA HIS A 46 0.04 -4.36 -0.08
C HIS A 46 1.21 -5.30 0.27
N ILE A 47 1.12 -6.02 1.38
CA ILE A 47 2.13 -7.01 1.79
C ILE A 47 2.24 -8.14 0.77
N LEU A 48 1.11 -8.59 0.19
CA LEU A 48 1.11 -9.63 -0.84
C LEU A 48 1.87 -9.20 -2.10
N PHE A 49 1.68 -7.96 -2.56
CA PHE A 49 2.45 -7.39 -3.66
C PHE A 49 3.94 -7.26 -3.30
N GLY A 50 4.25 -6.86 -2.06
CA GLY A 50 5.61 -6.85 -1.53
C GLY A 50 6.27 -8.23 -1.57
N TYR A 51 5.55 -9.26 -1.13
CA TYR A 51 6.01 -10.64 -1.12
C TYR A 51 6.26 -11.18 -2.54
N LEU A 52 5.35 -10.93 -3.48
CA LEU A 52 5.51 -11.33 -4.88
C LEU A 52 6.74 -10.68 -5.53
N ALA A 53 6.94 -9.37 -5.30
CA ALA A 53 8.12 -8.66 -5.78
C ALA A 53 9.41 -9.25 -5.19
N LEU A 54 9.39 -9.61 -3.90
CA LEU A 54 10.54 -10.19 -3.22
C LEU A 54 10.86 -11.59 -3.74
N LEU A 55 9.85 -12.45 -3.96
CA LEU A 55 10.05 -13.76 -4.59
C LEU A 55 10.67 -13.64 -5.98
N TYR A 56 10.17 -12.72 -6.80
CA TYR A 56 10.69 -12.48 -8.14
C TYR A 56 12.14 -11.97 -8.08
N TRP A 57 12.46 -11.07 -7.16
CA TRP A 57 13.83 -10.61 -6.92
C TRP A 57 14.76 -11.74 -6.49
N PHE A 58 14.33 -12.59 -5.56
CA PHE A 58 15.13 -13.72 -5.07
C PHE A 58 15.43 -14.73 -6.16
N TYR A 59 14.46 -15.04 -7.02
CA TYR A 59 14.65 -15.98 -8.13
C TYR A 59 15.68 -15.48 -9.15
N TYR A 60 15.67 -14.19 -9.49
CA TYR A 60 16.54 -13.64 -10.54
C TYR A 60 17.90 -13.13 -10.05
N ALA A 61 17.96 -12.50 -8.86
CA ALA A 61 19.17 -11.80 -8.42
C ALA A 61 20.16 -12.69 -7.63
N TYR A 62 19.78 -13.92 -7.26
CA TYR A 62 20.62 -14.81 -6.45
C TYR A 62 21.89 -15.27 -7.19
N GLU A 63 21.82 -15.48 -8.51
CA GLU A 63 22.93 -16.05 -9.29
C GLU A 63 23.98 -15.00 -9.73
N ASP A 64 23.57 -13.75 -9.92
CA ASP A 64 24.41 -12.77 -10.62
C ASP A 64 25.40 -12.00 -9.73
N ALA A 65 24.99 -11.59 -8.52
CA ALA A 65 25.85 -10.84 -7.60
C ALA A 65 25.25 -10.73 -6.17
N PRO A 66 25.85 -11.37 -5.15
CA PRO A 66 25.30 -11.39 -3.79
C PRO A 66 25.21 -9.99 -3.14
N LEU A 67 26.11 -9.09 -3.52
CA LEU A 67 26.16 -7.72 -3.00
C LEU A 67 25.01 -6.85 -3.56
N ILE A 68 24.65 -7.05 -4.83
CA ILE A 68 23.51 -6.36 -5.46
C ILE A 68 22.20 -6.94 -4.93
N TRP A 69 22.13 -8.26 -4.81
CA TRP A 69 20.99 -8.96 -4.21
C TRP A 69 20.65 -8.42 -2.81
N TYR A 70 21.65 -8.35 -1.92
CA TYR A 70 21.46 -7.85 -0.54
C TYR A 70 21.00 -6.39 -0.50
N LYS A 71 21.64 -5.52 -1.29
CA LYS A 71 21.28 -4.11 -1.36
C LYS A 71 19.87 -3.93 -1.93
N GLY A 72 19.51 -4.67 -2.98
CA GLY A 72 18.17 -4.62 -3.58
C GLY A 72 17.09 -5.08 -2.62
N THR A 73 17.32 -6.15 -1.85
CA THR A 73 16.38 -6.63 -0.84
C THR A 73 16.16 -5.60 0.27
N ILE A 74 17.23 -4.96 0.78
CA ILE A 74 17.10 -3.89 1.78
C ILE A 74 16.28 -2.72 1.23
N ILE A 75 16.61 -2.24 0.03
CA ILE A 75 15.91 -1.10 -0.56
C ILE A 75 14.43 -1.45 -0.81
N GLY A 76 14.15 -2.66 -1.31
CA GLY A 76 12.79 -3.17 -1.50
C GLY A 76 11.98 -3.22 -0.20
N ALA A 77 12.61 -3.68 0.89
CA ALA A 77 11.99 -3.70 2.21
C ALA A 77 11.65 -2.29 2.72
N TRP A 78 12.57 -1.33 2.56
CA TRP A 78 12.31 0.07 2.91
C TRP A 78 11.18 0.69 2.09
N ILE A 79 11.15 0.44 0.79
CA ILE A 79 10.09 0.96 -0.08
C ILE A 79 8.74 0.35 0.27
N SER A 80 8.69 -0.95 0.57
CA SER A 80 7.46 -1.60 1.03
C SER A 80 6.99 -1.02 2.36
N LEU A 81 7.90 -0.76 3.31
CA LEU A 81 7.58 -0.13 4.59
C LEU A 81 7.03 1.30 4.39
N ILE A 82 7.67 2.09 3.53
CA ILE A 82 7.19 3.44 3.20
C ILE A 82 5.81 3.37 2.51
N GLY A 83 5.61 2.43 1.58
CA GLY A 83 4.33 2.21 0.91
C GLY A 83 3.20 1.86 1.90
N LEU A 84 3.51 1.01 2.88
CA LEU A 84 2.58 0.65 3.95
C LEU A 84 2.21 1.86 4.82
N LEU A 85 3.20 2.67 5.21
CA LEU A 85 2.97 3.90 5.97
C LEU A 85 2.13 4.93 5.20
N ILE A 86 2.41 5.09 3.90
CA ILE A 86 1.62 5.96 3.01
C ILE A 86 0.17 5.45 2.95
N LEU A 87 -0.04 4.15 2.72
CA LEU A 87 -1.36 3.56 2.69
C LEU A 87 -2.12 3.78 3.99
N LEU A 88 -1.45 3.60 5.13
CA LEU A 88 -2.05 3.79 6.46
C LEU A 88 -2.43 5.26 6.69
N THR A 89 -1.57 6.19 6.28
CA THR A 89 -1.81 7.62 6.39
C THR A 89 -3.01 8.05 5.54
N ILE A 90 -3.07 7.60 4.28
CA ILE A 90 -4.18 7.89 3.37
C ILE A 90 -5.51 7.34 3.92
N LEU A 91 -5.51 6.09 4.37
CA LEU A 91 -6.70 5.47 4.97
C LEU A 91 -7.14 6.19 6.25
N SER A 92 -6.19 6.68 7.05
CA SER A 92 -6.47 7.45 8.28
C SER A 92 -7.09 8.80 7.96
N LEU A 93 -6.63 9.48 6.90
CA LEU A 93 -7.22 10.71 6.41
C LEU A 93 -8.65 10.48 5.90
N GLN A 94 -8.87 9.38 5.16
CA GLN A 94 -10.20 9.01 4.68
C GLN A 94 -11.19 8.80 5.84
N LYS A 95 -10.75 8.17 6.95
CA LYS A 95 -11.58 8.03 8.17
C LYS A 95 -12.03 9.39 8.71
N LYS A 96 -11.11 10.36 8.79
CA LYS A 96 -11.41 11.70 9.30
C LYS A 96 -12.44 12.40 8.42
N GLN A 97 -12.32 12.27 7.10
CA GLN A 97 -13.27 12.84 6.16
C GLN A 97 -14.68 12.27 6.34
N LEU A 98 -14.81 10.93 6.44
CA LEU A 98 -16.09 10.28 6.66
C LEU A 98 -16.74 10.71 8.00
N CYS A 99 -15.94 10.82 9.06
CA CYS A 99 -16.41 11.28 10.37
C CYS A 99 -16.88 12.75 10.34
N CYS A 100 -16.17 13.63 9.64
CA CYS A 100 -16.59 15.02 9.46
C CYS A 100 -17.87 15.13 8.62
N GLU A 101 -18.05 14.27 7.61
CA GLU A 101 -19.26 14.25 6.78
C GLU A 101 -20.50 13.82 7.57
N GLU A 102 -20.38 12.82 8.46
CA GLU A 102 -21.48 12.44 9.36
C GLU A 102 -21.85 13.55 10.34
N GLN A 103 -20.85 14.20 10.96
CA GLN A 103 -21.09 15.30 11.89
C GLN A 103 -21.81 16.50 11.24
N ASN A 104 -21.49 16.81 9.98
CA ASN A 104 -22.15 17.88 9.22
C ASN A 104 -23.59 17.52 8.78
N ARG A 105 -23.95 16.22 8.72
CA ARG A 105 -25.34 15.80 8.49
C ARG A 105 -26.20 15.82 9.74
N GLU A 106 -25.63 15.52 10.91
CA GLU A 106 -26.36 15.55 12.18
C GLU A 106 -26.57 16.98 12.72
N HIS A 107 -25.62 17.87 12.47
CA HIS A 107 -25.78 19.31 12.69
C HIS A 107 -25.57 20.03 11.34
N PRO A 108 -26.61 20.16 10.50
CA PRO A 108 -26.53 21.12 9.41
C PRO A 108 -26.26 22.47 10.06
N SER A 109 -25.14 23.10 9.71
CA SER A 109 -24.88 24.48 10.09
C SER A 109 -26.12 25.28 9.69
N SER A 110 -26.87 25.71 10.70
CA SER A 110 -27.97 26.65 10.58
C SER A 110 -27.36 28.02 10.31
N ASP A 111 -26.61 28.12 9.21
CA ASP A 111 -26.11 29.37 8.67
C ASP A 111 -27.09 29.75 7.57
N GLU A 112 -28.13 30.46 8.01
CA GLU A 112 -28.85 31.46 7.20
C GLU A 112 -27.89 32.55 6.70
#